data_AF-A0A7V6WHC5-F1
#
_entry.id   AF-A0A7V6WHC5-F1
#
_cell.length_a   1.000
_cell.length_b   1.000
_cell.length_c   1.000
_cell.angle_alpha   90.00
_cell.angle_beta   90.00
_cell.angle_gamma   90.00
#
_symmetry.space_group_name_H-M   'P 1'
#
loop_
_entity.id
_entity.type
_entity.pdbx_description
1 polymer ?
#
loop_
_entity_poly.entity_id
_entity_poly.type
_entity_poly.pdbx_seq_one_letter_code
_entity_poly.pdbx_strand_id
1 'polypeptide(L)' 'MGFHINNQVTWVGIIDWELRTFHGQEYSTHRGSSYNSYLIRDEK' A
#
# COMPACT_ATOMS: atom_id res chain seq x y z
N MET A 1 5.39 -0.20 -11.55
CA MET A 1 4.21 -0.94 -12.08
C MET A 1 3.10 -0.78 -11.04
N GLY A 2 1.96 -0.19 -11.41
CA GLY A 2 0.84 0.06 -10.49
C GLY A 2 -0.36 -0.84 -10.83
N PHE A 3 -1.21 -1.11 -9.84
CA PHE A 3 -2.39 -1.96 -10.01
C PHE A 3 -3.61 -1.09 -10.30
N HIS A 4 -4.30 -1.35 -11.41
CA HIS A 4 -5.54 -0.62 -11.74
C HIS A 4 -6.66 -1.11 -10.83
N ILE A 5 -7.28 -0.18 -10.08
CA ILE A 5 -8.47 -0.46 -9.26
C ILE A 5 -9.73 -0.25 -10.09
N ASN A 6 -9.76 0.87 -10.82
CA ASN A 6 -10.81 1.19 -11.79
C ASN A 6 -10.21 2.06 -12.91
N ASN A 7 -11.07 2.61 -13.78
CA ASN A 7 -10.64 3.41 -14.95
C ASN A 7 -9.88 4.69 -14.59
N GLN A 8 -10.09 5.25 -13.40
CA GLN A 8 -9.50 6.53 -12.98
C GLN A 8 -8.45 6.37 -11.87
N VAL A 9 -8.45 5.25 -11.15
CA VAL A 9 -7.66 5.03 -9.93
C VAL A 9 -6.65 3.89 -10.13
N THR A 10 -5.38 4.23 -9.96
CA THR A 10 -4.27 3.26 -9.90
C THR A 10 -3.71 3.21 -8.48
N TRP A 11 -3.64 2.02 -7.87
CA TRP A 11 -2.82 1.80 -6.68
C TRP A 11 -1.35 1.80 -7.07
N VAL A 12 -0.58 2.63 -6.38
CA VAL A 12 0.85 2.86 -6.59
C VAL A 12 1.64 2.70 -5.27
N GLY A 13 1.06 1.98 -4.31
CA GLY A 13 1.67 1.66 -3.03
C GLY A 13 2.75 0.57 -3.12
N ILE A 14 3.20 0.13 -1.94
CA ILE A 14 4.21 -0.92 -1.77
C ILE A 14 3.68 -1.97 -0.79
N ILE A 15 3.94 -3.24 -1.08
CA ILE A 15 3.72 -4.34 -0.13
C ILE A 15 5.07 -4.63 0.54
N ASP A 16 5.08 -4.59 1.87
CA ASP A 16 6.21 -4.93 2.70
C ASP A 16 5.96 -6.28 3.38
N TRP A 17 6.44 -7.34 2.74
CA TRP A 17 6.35 -8.71 3.22
C TRP A 17 7.28 -9.00 4.41
N GLU A 18 8.30 -8.16 4.61
CA GLU A 18 9.36 -8.36 5.59
C GLU A 18 9.07 -7.68 6.92
N LEU A 19 8.17 -6.69 6.95
CA LEU A 19 7.72 -6.07 8.19
C LEU A 19 7.26 -7.14 9.19
N ARG A 20 7.83 -7.09 10.41
CA ARG A 20 7.45 -7.98 11.52
C ARG A 20 6.94 -7.23 12.74
N THR A 21 7.38 -6.00 12.93
CA THR A 21 6.89 -5.15 14.01
C THR A 21 6.61 -3.75 13.49
N PHE A 22 5.68 -3.07 14.13
CA PHE A 22 5.25 -1.72 13.78
C PHE A 22 5.09 -0.90 15.06
N HIS A 23 5.41 0.39 14.98
CA HIS A 23 5.48 1.27 16.15
C HIS A 23 6.37 0.75 17.30
N GLY A 24 7.48 0.08 16.98
CA GLY A 24 8.37 -0.53 17.98
C GLY A 24 8.17 -2.04 18.09
N GLN A 25 8.01 -2.56 19.31
CA GLN A 25 7.64 -3.95 19.62
C GLN A 25 6.15 -4.09 20.04
N GLU A 26 5.42 -2.98 20.03
CA GLU A 26 4.06 -2.82 20.52
C GLU A 26 3.04 -3.49 19.60
N TYR A 27 3.36 -3.61 18.30
CA TYR A 27 2.48 -4.20 17.32
C TYR A 27 3.21 -5.17 16.40
N SER A 28 2.76 -6.43 16.33
CA SER A 28 3.35 -7.47 15.49
C SER A 28 2.60 -7.62 14.16
N THR A 29 3.35 -7.69 13.07
CA THR A 29 2.84 -7.89 11.70
C THR A 29 3.35 -9.23 11.14
N HIS A 30 2.77 -10.34 11.61
CA HIS A 30 3.21 -11.69 11.26
C HIS A 30 3.13 -12.05 9.76
N ARG A 31 2.44 -11.22 8.96
CA ARG A 31 2.22 -11.43 7.52
C ARG A 31 2.66 -10.21 6.70
N GLY A 32 3.52 -9.36 7.24
CA GLY A 32 3.88 -8.09 6.62
C GLY A 32 2.74 -7.07 6.69
N SER A 33 2.85 -6.02 5.89
CA SER A 33 1.83 -4.99 5.72
C SER A 33 1.91 -4.36 4.31
N SER A 34 1.02 -3.43 4.01
CA SER A 34 1.03 -2.65 2.77
C SER A 34 0.94 -1.17 3.09
N TYR A 35 1.77 -0.36 2.42
CA TYR A 35 1.69 1.09 2.46
C TYR A 35 0.96 1.58 1.21
N ASN A 36 -0.32 1.91 1.37
CA ASN A 36 -1.21 2.19 0.27
C ASN A 36 -1.11 3.64 -0.20
N SER A 37 -0.93 3.82 -1.51
CA SER A 37 -0.95 5.12 -2.18
C SER A 37 -1.72 5.00 -3.50
N TYR A 38 -2.40 6.06 -3.91
CA TYR A 38 -3.32 6.05 -5.04
C TYR A 38 -3.05 7.24 -5.96
N LEU A 39 -3.04 6.96 -7.26
CA LEU A 39 -2.98 7.97 -8.32
C LEU A 39 -4.34 8.03 -9.00
N ILE A 40 -5.03 9.16 -8.80
CA ILE A 40 -6.33 9.47 -9.41
C ILE A 40 -6.06 10.37 -10.62
N ARG A 41 -6.54 9.97 -11.80
CA ARG A 41 -6.49 10.77 -13.01
C ARG A 41 -7.91 11.09 -13.42
N ASP A 42 -8.21 12.37 -13.46
CA ASP A 42 -9.49 12.91 -13.90
C ASP A 42 -9.24 14.12 -14.81
N GLU A 43 -10.29 14.58 -15.47
CA GLU A 43 -10.25 15.83 -16.22
C GLU A 43 -10.28 17.04 -15.27
N LYS A 44 -9.81 18.19 -15.77
CA LYS A 44 -9.69 19.42 -14.99
C LYS A 44 -10.89 20.34 -15.22
#